data_AF-A0A7C3LI03-F1
#
_entry.id   AF-A0A7C3LI03-F1
#
_cell.length_a   1.000
_cell.length_b   1.000
_cell.length_c   1.000
_cell.angle_alpha   90.00
_cell.angle_beta   90.00
_cell.angle_gamma   90.00
#
_symmetry.space_group_name_H-M   'P 1'
#
loop_
_entity.id
_entity.type
_entity.pdbx_description
1 polymer ?
#
loop_
_entity_poly.entity_id
_entity_poly.type
_entity_poly.pdbx_seq_one_letter_code
_entity_poly.pdbx_strand_id
1 'polypeptide(L)' 'MTVVRLLDADDIEEMYGLLCEAREGGELVEVPLGELDVKRGNPNRRLVEDYSYWFWNWR' A
#
# COMPACT_ATOMS: atom_id res chain seq x y z
N MET A 1 -11.45 -4.52 -4.16
CA MET A 1 -10.00 -4.60 -4.38
C MET A 1 -9.32 -5.60 -3.44
N THR A 2 -8.34 -6.35 -3.94
CA THR A 2 -7.46 -7.23 -3.13
C THR A 2 -6.01 -6.97 -3.54
N VAL A 3 -5.13 -6.65 -2.57
CA VAL A 3 -3.70 -6.49 -2.85
C VAL A 3 -3.07 -7.86 -3.12
N VAL A 4 -2.29 -7.95 -4.19
CA VAL A 4 -1.63 -9.18 -4.65
C VAL A 4 -0.17 -9.20 -4.22
N ARG A 5 0.54 -8.08 -4.41
CA ARG A 5 1.97 -7.95 -4.07
C ARG A 5 2.36 -6.48 -3.84
N LEU A 6 3.46 -6.27 -3.11
CA LEU A 6 4.17 -5.00 -3.15
C LEU A 6 4.93 -4.88 -4.49
N LEU A 7 5.08 -3.66 -5.00
CA LEU A 7 6.04 -3.37 -6.06
C LEU A 7 7.45 -3.23 -5.46
N ASP A 8 8.47 -3.29 -6.33
CA ASP A 8 9.86 -3.19 -5.87
C ASP A 8 10.14 -1.81 -5.28
N ALA A 9 11.07 -1.75 -4.33
CA ALA A 9 11.44 -0.50 -3.67
C ALA A 9 12.13 0.52 -4.61
N ASP A 10 12.55 0.07 -5.79
CA ASP A 10 13.09 0.95 -6.84
C ASP A 10 11.96 1.68 -7.61
N ASP A 11 10.71 1.18 -7.52
CA ASP A 11 9.51 1.78 -8.10
C ASP A 11 8.77 2.70 -7.10
N ILE A 12 9.48 3.20 -6.08
CA ILE A 12 8.91 4.14 -5.10
C ILE A 12 8.61 5.47 -5.80
N GLU A 13 7.34 5.86 -5.78
CA GLU A 13 6.89 7.15 -6.28
C GLU A 13 7.23 8.24 -5.27
N GLU A 14 7.81 9.37 -5.69
CA GLU A 14 8.22 10.47 -4.82
C GLU A 14 7.02 11.12 -4.08
N MET A 15 5.83 11.09 -4.67
CA MET A 15 4.63 11.66 -4.04
C MET A 15 3.85 10.63 -3.21
N TYR A 16 3.89 9.35 -3.60
CA TYR A 16 2.97 8.33 -3.08
C TYR A 16 3.63 7.18 -2.32
N GLY A 17 4.96 7.07 -2.38
CA GLY A 17 5.72 6.08 -1.63
C GLY A 17 5.73 4.69 -2.24
N LEU A 18 5.66 3.69 -1.35
CA LEU A 18 5.59 2.30 -1.75
C LEU A 18 4.26 2.05 -2.44
N LEU A 19 4.33 1.47 -3.62
CA LEU A 19 3.17 1.07 -4.39
C LEU A 19 2.92 -0.43 -4.22
N CYS A 20 1.68 -0.83 -4.41
CA CYS A 20 1.30 -2.23 -4.46
C CYS A 20 0.38 -2.50 -5.64
N GLU A 21 0.49 -3.71 -6.16
CA GLU A 21 -0.38 -4.19 -7.22
C GLU A 21 -1.60 -4.84 -6.59
N ALA A 22 -2.77 -4.37 -6.99
CA ALA A 22 -4.04 -4.84 -6.50
C ALA A 22 -4.96 -5.28 -7.63
N ARG A 23 -5.84 -6.22 -7.34
CA ARG A 23 -6.86 -6.69 -8.27
C ARG A 23 -8.19 -6.02 -7.99
N GLU A 24 -8.73 -5.34 -9.00
CA GLU A 24 -10.05 -4.71 -8.98
C GLU A 24 -10.77 -4.95 -10.30
N GLY A 25 -12.03 -5.39 -10.26
CA GLY A 25 -12.82 -5.63 -11.48
C GLY A 25 -12.28 -6.72 -12.43
N GLY A 26 -11.23 -7.45 -12.05
CA GLY A 26 -10.53 -8.41 -12.91
C GLY A 26 -9.20 -7.90 -13.45
N GLU A 27 -8.97 -6.59 -13.39
CA GLU A 27 -7.75 -5.90 -13.81
C GLU A 27 -6.75 -5.74 -12.67
N LEU A 28 -5.47 -5.55 -13.02
CA LEU A 28 -4.41 -5.18 -12.09
C LEU A 28 -4.24 -3.67 -12.12
N VAL A 29 -4.28 -3.07 -10.93
CA VAL A 29 -4.10 -1.63 -10.72
C VAL A 29 -3.01 -1.40 -9.68
N GLU A 30 -2.29 -0.30 -9.81
CA GLU A 30 -1.30 0.13 -8.82
C GLU A 30 -1.96 1.09 -7.84
N VAL A 31 -1.73 0.87 -6.55
CA VAL A 31 -2.28 1.73 -5.49
C VAL A 31 -1.22 2.03 -4.43
N PRO A 32 -1.20 3.25 -3.86
CA PRO A 32 -0.28 3.59 -2.79
C PRO A 32 -0.53 2.77 -1.53
N LEU A 33 0.52 2.14 -0.99
CA LEU A 33 0.46 1.41 0.28
C LEU A 33 0.03 2.34 1.42
N GLY A 34 0.49 3.59 1.38
CA GLY A 34 0.20 4.62 2.38
C GLY A 34 -1.28 5.02 2.47
N GLU A 35 -2.08 4.72 1.43
CA GLU A 35 -3.50 5.08 1.32
C GLU A 35 -4.44 3.89 1.54
N LEU A 36 -3.91 2.68 1.79
CA LEU A 36 -4.75 1.50 1.98
C LEU A 36 -5.45 1.49 3.35
N ASP A 37 -6.78 1.47 3.34
CA ASP A 37 -7.56 1.11 4.52
C ASP A 37 -7.73 -0.42 4.62
N VAL A 38 -6.92 -1.03 5.50
CA VAL A 38 -6.91 -2.47 5.70
C VAL A 38 -7.99 -2.88 6.71
N LYS A 39 -8.87 -3.80 6.30
CA LYS A 39 -9.95 -4.33 7.14
C LYS A 39 -9.46 -4.81 8.51
N ARG A 40 -10.27 -4.55 9.55
CA ARG A 40 -10.03 -5.05 10.92
C ARG A 40 -9.90 -6.57 10.92
N GLY A 41 -8.89 -7.08 11.63
CA GLY A 41 -8.58 -8.51 11.72
C GLY A 41 -7.58 -9.03 10.68
N ASN A 42 -7.17 -8.21 9.70
CA ASN A 42 -6.06 -8.59 8.82
C ASN A 42 -4.72 -8.52 9.59
N PRO A 43 -3.87 -9.56 9.53
CA PRO A 43 -2.59 -9.57 10.25
C PRO A 43 -1.63 -8.45 9.82
N ASN A 44 -1.73 -7.99 8.59
CA ASN A 44 -0.86 -6.95 8.03
C ASN A 44 -1.37 -5.52 8.30
N ARG A 45 -2.56 -5.37 8.90
CA ARG A 45 -3.17 -4.05 9.16
C ARG A 45 -2.20 -3.13 9.91
N ARG A 46 -1.58 -3.63 10.98
CA ARG A 46 -0.67 -2.84 11.80
C ARG A 46 0.58 -2.41 11.04
N LEU A 47 1.12 -3.28 10.19
CA LEU A 47 2.30 -2.95 9.36
C LEU A 47 1.98 -1.85 8.36
N VAL A 48 0.80 -1.90 7.74
CA VAL A 48 0.35 -0.85 6.81
C VAL A 48 0.08 0.45 7.56
N GLU A 49 -0.57 0.41 8.71
CA GLU A 49 -0.81 1.60 9.56
C GLU A 49 0.51 2.24 10.02
N ASP A 50 1.48 1.43 10.46
CA ASP A 50 2.81 1.91 10.89
C ASP A 50 3.56 2.57 9.72
N TYR A 51 3.50 1.97 8.52
CA TYR A 51 4.07 2.55 7.31
C TYR A 51 3.39 3.88 6.93
N SER A 52 2.06 3.89 6.83
CA SER A 52 1.29 5.10 6.49
C SER A 52 1.58 6.23 7.46
N TYR A 53 1.63 5.92 8.76
CA TYR A 53 1.94 6.90 9.79
C TYR A 53 3.35 7.47 9.61
N TRP A 54 4.36 6.62 9.40
CA TRP A 54 5.72 7.08 9.14
C TRP A 54 5.79 7.97 7.89
N PHE A 55 5.20 7.50 6.80
CA PHE A 55 5.21 8.15 5.49
C PHE A 55 4.62 9.57 5.55
N TRP A 56 3.46 9.73 6.16
CA TRP A 56 2.77 11.04 6.18
C TRP A 56 3.37 12.05 7.18
N ASN A 57 4.24 11.62 8.09
CA ASN A 57 4.76 12.47 9.16
C ASN A 57 6.27 12.72 9.08
N TRP A 58 7.06 11.85 8.44
CA TRP A 58 8.53 11.92 8.48
C TRP A 58 9.25 11.64 7.15
N ARG A 59 8.52 11.37 6.05
CA ARG A 59 9.13 11.28 4.73
C ARG A 59 9.55 12.64 4.19
#